data_AF-A0A6A5Z1U0-F1
#
_entry.id   AF-A0A6A5Z1U0-F1
#
_cell.length_a   1.000
_cell.length_b   1.000
_cell.length_c   1.000
_cell.angle_alpha   90.00
_cell.angle_beta   90.00
_cell.angle_gamma   90.00
#
_symmetry.space_group_name_H-M   'P 1'
#
loop_
_entity.id
_entity.type
_entity.pdbx_description
1 polymer ?
#
loop_
_entity_poly.entity_id
_entity_poly.type
_entity_poly.pdbx_seq_one_letter_code
_entity_poly.pdbx_strand_id
1 'polypeptide(L)'
;MPPRPFPFRLKVGIDVCHIPRIRDIITKRPDAGGGEARPLGQFLSKVLTAPERQYFWHRFQDEDAAYKSIDKVSTFLAGRWAAKEACRKACTHLGISNGMHNIMILPIEPSNNAPNAESMPPKGLILRDTLNRQTKASESKGTLIRKLGVGTSSFNINSIDGQFCEVSISHDDRFATAVAMVPSLPASWHDRTVAENKETISSIDNGNIGDSVGTDLLDILEQEKETNARLESLMPKGLEVPDVKKIQEHITLLRRRNNQLETFARAARLEQEISQSEERLEKVGFKVRGVRS
;
A
#
# COMPACT_ATOMS: atom_id res chain seq x y z
N MET A 1 29.88 -15.65 31.81
CA MET A 1 28.59 -16.23 31.36
C MET A 1 28.42 -15.92 29.88
N PRO A 2 27.90 -16.85 29.06
CA PRO A 2 27.55 -16.52 27.69
C PRO A 2 26.41 -15.48 27.66
N PRO A 3 26.41 -14.55 26.69
CA PRO A 3 25.33 -13.58 26.56
C PRO A 3 24.00 -14.31 26.31
N ARG A 4 22.98 -13.96 27.10
CA ARG A 4 21.63 -14.50 26.90
C ARG A 4 20.98 -13.78 25.71
N PRO A 5 20.35 -14.50 24.77
CA PRO A 5 19.63 -13.86 23.68
C PRO A 5 18.51 -12.99 24.25
N PHE A 6 18.29 -11.83 23.62
CA PHE A 6 17.24 -10.91 24.03
C PHE A 6 15.86 -11.59 23.92
N PRO A 7 14.99 -11.47 24.95
CA PRO A 7 13.78 -12.28 25.04
C PRO A 7 12.73 -11.96 23.97
N PHE A 8 12.77 -10.77 23.36
CA PHE A 8 11.82 -10.38 22.32
C PHE A 8 12.48 -10.33 20.96
N ARG A 9 11.92 -11.03 19.96
CA ARG A 9 12.40 -10.92 18.59
C ARG A 9 11.93 -9.58 18.03
N LEU A 10 12.81 -8.59 18.03
CA LEU A 10 12.58 -7.29 17.39
C LEU A 10 13.18 -7.29 16.00
N LYS A 11 12.47 -6.67 15.06
CA LYS A 11 12.99 -6.34 13.73
C LYS A 11 13.22 -4.84 13.67
N VAL A 12 14.33 -4.44 13.04
CA VAL A 12 14.71 -3.05 12.89
C VAL A 12 14.67 -2.69 11.42
N GLY A 13 14.07 -1.55 11.11
CA GLY A 13 14.09 -0.97 9.77
C GLY A 13 14.57 0.47 9.84
N ILE A 14 15.29 0.89 8.81
CA ILE A 14 15.84 2.23 8.69
C ILE A 14 15.52 2.81 7.31
N ASP A 15 15.27 4.10 7.25
CA ASP A 15 15.07 4.80 5.97
C ASP A 15 15.52 6.25 6.03
N VAL A 16 15.85 6.78 4.84
CA VAL A 16 16.22 8.18 4.61
C VAL A 16 15.46 8.71 3.40
N CYS A 17 14.88 9.89 3.55
CA CYS A 17 14.08 10.56 2.55
C CYS A 17 14.66 11.95 2.25
N HIS A 18 14.85 12.26 0.97
CA HIS A 18 15.33 13.58 0.52
C HIS A 18 14.16 14.59 0.51
N ILE A 19 14.20 15.60 1.37
CA ILE A 19 13.12 16.58 1.56
C ILE A 19 12.82 17.36 0.27
N PRO A 20 13.83 17.89 -0.48
CA PRO A 20 13.56 18.60 -1.74
C PRO A 20 12.79 17.75 -2.76
N ARG A 21 13.01 16.43 -2.79
CA ARG A 21 12.25 15.55 -3.69
C ARG A 21 10.77 15.52 -3.34
N ILE A 22 10.42 15.49 -2.05
CA ILE A 22 9.02 15.56 -1.61
C ILE A 22 8.43 16.92 -1.97
N ARG A 23 9.18 18.00 -1.75
CA ARG A 23 8.78 19.36 -2.16
C ARG A 23 8.46 19.42 -3.64
N ASP A 24 9.35 18.93 -4.50
CA ASP A 24 9.16 18.91 -5.95
C ASP A 24 7.88 18.16 -6.34
N ILE A 25 7.63 16.99 -5.73
CA ILE A 25 6.43 16.18 -5.99
C ILE A 25 5.14 16.96 -5.65
N ILE A 26 5.08 17.59 -4.47
CA ILE A 26 3.86 18.28 -4.02
C ILE A 26 3.67 19.65 -4.67
N THR A 27 4.70 20.22 -5.29
CA THR A 27 4.60 21.48 -6.06
C THR A 27 4.56 21.29 -7.57
N LYS A 28 4.69 20.04 -8.05
CA LYS A 28 4.73 19.74 -9.49
C LYS A 28 3.45 20.20 -10.15
N ARG A 29 3.52 21.18 -11.05
CA ARG A 29 2.35 21.62 -11.82
C ARG A 29 1.87 20.47 -12.70
N PRO A 30 0.57 20.14 -12.70
CA PRO A 30 0.04 19.21 -13.68
C PRO A 30 0.23 19.79 -15.08
N ASP A 31 0.58 18.94 -16.04
CA ASP A 31 0.71 19.36 -17.44
C ASP A 31 -0.63 19.95 -17.92
N ALA A 32 -0.57 20.99 -18.76
CA ALA A 32 -1.65 21.93 -19.08
C ALA A 32 -2.96 21.33 -19.65
N GLY A 33 -3.09 20.00 -19.76
CA GLY A 33 -4.27 19.30 -20.26
C GLY A 33 -4.96 18.35 -19.26
N GLY A 34 -4.47 18.21 -18.02
CA GLY A 34 -4.92 17.14 -17.11
C GLY A 34 -5.49 17.60 -15.77
N GLY A 35 -6.72 18.09 -15.74
CA GLY A 35 -7.56 18.26 -14.53
C GLY A 35 -7.03 19.15 -13.39
N GLU A 36 -7.93 19.70 -12.57
CA GLU A 36 -7.58 20.50 -11.37
C GLU A 36 -6.98 19.68 -10.21
N ALA A 37 -6.42 18.50 -10.48
CA ALA A 37 -6.03 17.60 -9.41
C ALA A 37 -4.78 18.16 -8.70
N ARG A 38 -4.98 18.64 -7.48
CA ARG A 38 -3.93 19.30 -6.69
C ARG A 38 -2.88 18.27 -6.23
N PRO A 39 -1.59 18.44 -6.55
CA PRO A 39 -0.55 17.43 -6.30
C PRO A 39 -0.40 17.06 -4.83
N LEU A 40 -0.52 18.05 -3.92
CA LEU A 40 -0.49 17.82 -2.48
C LEU A 40 -1.59 16.85 -2.05
N GLY A 41 -2.84 17.09 -2.47
CA GLY A 41 -3.97 16.22 -2.13
C GLY A 41 -3.77 14.77 -2.59
N GLN A 42 -3.24 14.58 -3.80
CA GLN A 42 -2.92 13.24 -4.33
C GLN A 42 -1.79 12.57 -3.54
N PHE A 43 -0.77 13.34 -3.16
CA PHE A 43 0.35 12.80 -2.39
C PHE A 43 -0.11 12.40 -0.99
N LEU A 44 -0.88 13.25 -0.31
CA LEU A 44 -1.47 12.95 1.00
C LEU A 44 -2.36 11.72 0.94
N SER A 45 -3.16 11.54 -0.11
CA SER A 45 -4.06 10.40 -0.24
C SER A 45 -3.33 9.08 -0.44
N LYS A 46 -2.14 9.09 -1.06
CA LYS A 46 -1.28 7.93 -1.29
C LYS A 46 -0.42 7.55 -0.08
N VAL A 47 0.02 8.55 0.70
CA VAL A 47 0.99 8.33 1.79
C VAL A 47 0.32 8.23 3.15
N LEU A 48 -0.67 9.07 3.42
CA LEU A 48 -1.29 9.20 4.75
C LEU A 48 -2.64 8.48 4.81
N THR A 49 -2.87 7.80 5.93
CA THR A 49 -4.20 7.29 6.30
C THR A 49 -5.16 8.46 6.59
N ALA A 50 -6.48 8.20 6.60
CA ALA A 50 -7.46 9.25 6.85
C ALA A 50 -7.24 9.99 8.20
N PRO A 51 -6.96 9.31 9.32
CA PRO A 51 -6.62 9.97 10.59
C PRO A 51 -5.35 10.82 10.51
N GLU A 52 -4.32 10.36 9.81
CA GLU A 52 -3.08 11.13 9.60
C GLU A 52 -3.33 12.39 8.76
N ARG A 53 -4.20 12.31 7.75
CA ARG A 53 -4.61 13.48 6.96
C ARG A 53 -5.40 14.48 7.80
N GLN A 54 -6.29 14.00 8.67
CA GLN A 54 -7.01 14.88 9.60
C GLN A 54 -6.03 15.62 10.53
N TYR A 55 -5.05 14.90 11.08
CA TYR A 55 -3.98 15.52 11.88
C TYR A 55 -3.16 16.53 11.07
N PHE A 56 -2.82 16.19 9.82
CA PHE A 56 -2.13 17.09 8.90
C PHE A 56 -2.89 18.40 8.71
N TRP A 57 -4.19 18.34 8.40
CA TRP A 57 -5.01 19.54 8.20
C TRP A 57 -5.27 20.29 9.51
N HIS A 58 -5.36 19.63 10.65
CA HIS A 58 -5.39 20.32 11.93
C HIS A 58 -4.11 21.15 12.18
N ARG A 59 -2.95 20.64 11.73
CA ARG A 59 -1.64 21.32 11.89
C ARG A 59 -1.42 22.43 10.88
N PHE A 60 -1.76 22.20 9.60
CA PHE A 60 -1.46 23.12 8.50
C PHE A 60 -2.66 23.93 8.01
N GLN A 61 -3.84 23.72 8.62
CA GLN A 61 -5.11 24.38 8.31
C GLN A 61 -5.65 24.00 6.92
N ASP A 62 -5.54 24.92 5.97
CA ASP A 62 -6.01 24.75 4.61
C ASP A 62 -4.84 24.56 3.62
N GLU A 63 -5.18 24.30 2.37
CA GLU A 63 -4.20 24.04 1.34
C GLU A 63 -3.36 25.27 0.98
N ASP A 64 -3.94 26.47 1.03
CA ASP A 64 -3.22 27.71 0.74
C ASP A 64 -2.19 28.03 1.83
N ALA A 65 -2.53 27.82 3.11
CA ALA A 65 -1.63 27.92 4.24
C ALA A 65 -0.53 26.84 4.21
N ALA A 66 -0.87 25.63 3.77
CA ALA A 66 0.11 24.58 3.54
C ALA A 66 1.13 24.99 2.47
N TYR A 67 0.71 25.55 1.32
CA TYR A 67 1.63 26.02 0.29
C TYR A 67 2.45 27.24 0.71
N LYS A 68 1.90 28.15 1.54
CA LYS A 68 2.67 29.26 2.14
C LYS A 68 3.81 28.76 3.04
N SER A 69 3.67 27.56 3.61
CA SER A 69 4.64 26.94 4.52
C SER A 69 5.24 25.65 3.94
N ILE A 70 5.49 25.64 2.63
CA ILE A 70 5.84 24.42 1.88
C ILE A 70 7.02 23.67 2.47
N ASP A 71 8.05 24.35 2.97
CA ASP A 71 9.24 23.69 3.53
C ASP A 71 8.91 22.89 4.80
N LYS A 72 8.02 23.42 5.65
CA LYS A 72 7.54 22.71 6.86
C LYS A 72 6.67 21.53 6.48
N VAL A 73 5.83 21.68 5.45
CA VAL A 73 4.99 20.59 4.91
C VAL A 73 5.86 19.49 4.30
N SER A 74 6.84 19.84 3.47
CA SER A 74 7.77 18.88 2.86
C SER A 74 8.57 18.14 3.91
N THR A 75 9.09 18.83 4.93
CA THR A 75 9.82 18.21 6.04
C THR A 75 8.93 17.23 6.82
N PHE A 76 7.69 17.64 7.15
CA PHE A 76 6.72 16.79 7.83
C PHE A 76 6.41 15.52 7.02
N LEU A 77 6.12 15.68 5.73
CA LEU A 77 5.77 14.57 4.84
C LEU A 77 6.96 13.64 4.57
N ALA A 78 8.17 14.18 4.43
CA ALA A 78 9.39 13.39 4.31
C ALA A 78 9.64 12.54 5.56
N GLY A 79 9.41 13.10 6.75
CA GLY A 79 9.49 12.35 8.01
C GLY A 79 8.47 11.21 8.08
N ARG A 80 7.21 11.45 7.67
CA ARG A 80 6.18 10.40 7.61
C ARG A 80 6.52 9.32 6.57
N TRP A 81 7.03 9.71 5.40
CA TRP A 81 7.49 8.79 4.38
C TRP A 81 8.60 7.87 4.91
N ALA A 82 9.68 8.46 5.44
CA ALA A 82 10.81 7.72 5.99
C ALA A 82 10.37 6.77 7.11
N ALA A 83 9.50 7.23 8.02
CA ALA A 83 8.97 6.41 9.09
C ALA A 83 8.19 5.19 8.59
N LYS A 84 7.32 5.37 7.60
CA LYS A 84 6.54 4.26 7.03
C LYS A 84 7.43 3.29 6.27
N GLU A 85 8.41 3.77 5.51
CA GLU A 85 9.39 2.92 4.85
C GLU A 85 10.24 2.12 5.84
N ALA A 86 10.69 2.75 6.94
CA ALA A 86 11.42 2.07 8.01
C ALA A 86 10.56 0.96 8.64
N CYS A 87 9.30 1.25 8.97
CA CYS A 87 8.35 0.24 9.45
C CYS A 87 8.14 -0.89 8.43
N ARG A 88 7.96 -0.55 7.14
CA ARG A 88 7.77 -1.54 6.07
C ARG A 88 8.96 -2.49 5.95
N LYS A 89 10.18 -1.97 6.02
CA LYS A 89 11.41 -2.78 5.99
C LYS A 89 11.55 -3.70 7.21
N ALA A 90 11.10 -3.25 8.38
CA ALA A 90 11.04 -4.09 9.57
C ALA A 90 9.93 -5.16 9.48
N CYS A 91 8.85 -4.89 8.74
CA CYS A 91 7.68 -5.74 8.60
C CYS A 91 7.71 -6.62 7.33
N THR A 92 8.30 -7.81 7.42
CA THR A 92 8.39 -8.76 6.28
C THR A 92 7.05 -9.20 5.68
N HIS A 93 5.95 -9.14 6.45
CA HIS A 93 4.63 -9.60 6.03
C HIS A 93 3.84 -8.55 5.21
N LEU A 94 4.27 -7.27 5.23
CA LEU A 94 3.62 -6.22 4.42
C LEU A 94 3.98 -6.33 2.93
N GLY A 95 4.98 -7.15 2.58
CA GLY A 95 5.33 -7.51 1.20
C GLY A 95 5.63 -6.32 0.29
N ILE A 96 5.32 -6.48 -1.00
CA ILE A 96 5.47 -5.48 -2.08
C ILE A 96 4.19 -4.63 -2.24
N SER A 97 3.13 -4.92 -1.47
CA SER A 97 1.83 -4.25 -1.58
C SER A 97 1.91 -2.74 -1.31
N ASN A 98 0.84 -2.00 -1.61
CA ASN A 98 0.61 -0.57 -1.30
C ASN A 98 0.57 -0.30 0.23
N GLY A 99 1.56 -0.80 0.98
CA GLY A 99 1.58 -0.96 2.44
C GLY A 99 1.70 0.32 3.24
N MET A 100 1.71 1.49 2.59
CA MET A 100 1.72 2.78 3.30
C MET A 100 0.45 3.01 4.11
N HIS A 101 -0.68 2.44 3.68
CA HIS A 101 -1.95 2.54 4.41
C HIS A 101 -2.14 1.46 5.48
N ASN A 102 -1.23 0.48 5.55
CA ASN A 102 -1.18 -0.50 6.64
C ASN A 102 -0.29 -0.03 7.79
N ILE A 103 0.32 1.13 7.65
CA ILE A 103 1.19 1.73 8.66
C ILE A 103 0.63 3.10 8.97
N MET A 104 0.31 3.34 10.22
CA MET A 104 -0.13 4.65 10.70
C MET A 104 0.92 5.17 11.67
N ILE A 105 1.44 6.37 11.45
CA ILE A 105 2.27 7.04 12.45
C ILE A 105 1.36 7.93 13.28
N LEU A 106 1.25 7.62 14.56
CA LEU A 106 0.27 8.24 15.43
C LEU A 106 0.53 9.75 15.56
N PRO A 107 -0.54 10.55 15.69
CA PRO A 107 -0.44 11.92 16.15
C PRO A 107 0.36 12.00 17.45
N ILE A 108 1.29 12.96 17.52
CA ILE A 108 1.83 13.38 18.82
C ILE A 108 0.79 14.33 19.38
N GLU A 109 -0.07 13.82 20.27
CA GLU A 109 -0.98 14.67 21.02
C GLU A 109 -0.15 15.46 22.04
N PRO A 110 -0.24 16.80 22.06
CA PRO A 110 0.28 17.54 23.19
C PRO A 110 -0.51 17.07 24.40
N SER A 111 0.17 16.52 25.42
CA SER A 111 -0.52 16.09 26.63
C SER A 111 -1.28 17.29 27.18
N ASN A 112 -2.60 17.16 27.27
CA ASN A 112 -3.46 18.23 27.77
C ASN A 112 -3.04 18.57 29.22
N ASN A 113 -2.58 19.80 29.41
CA ASN A 113 -2.56 20.57 30.67
C ASN A 113 -1.48 20.31 31.72
N ALA A 114 -0.45 19.49 31.48
CA ALA A 114 0.73 19.51 32.36
C ALA A 114 1.76 20.51 31.80
N PRO A 115 2.15 21.58 32.52
CA PRO A 115 3.15 22.55 32.05
C PRO A 115 4.54 21.94 31.81
N ASN A 116 4.77 20.70 32.28
CA ASN A 116 5.96 19.90 32.06
C ASN A 116 5.66 18.58 31.32
N ALA A 117 4.58 18.53 30.53
CA ALA A 117 4.27 17.37 29.71
C ALA A 117 5.41 17.11 28.73
N GLU A 118 6.21 16.08 29.02
CA GLU A 118 7.24 15.62 28.08
C GLU A 118 6.57 15.28 26.74
N SER A 119 7.16 15.79 25.66
CA SER A 119 6.70 15.46 24.31
C SER A 119 6.74 13.95 24.13
N MET A 120 5.59 13.33 23.90
CA MET A 120 5.57 11.88 23.67
C MET A 120 6.31 11.57 22.36
N PRO A 121 7.20 10.56 22.35
CA PRO A 121 7.86 10.14 21.13
C PRO A 121 6.82 9.63 20.13
N PRO A 122 7.04 9.81 18.81
CA PRO A 122 6.14 9.29 17.80
C PRO A 122 6.08 7.77 17.90
N LYS A 123 4.86 7.22 17.84
CA LYS A 123 4.62 5.78 17.79
C LYS A 123 4.04 5.37 16.45
N GLY A 124 4.41 4.20 15.97
CA GLY A 124 3.78 3.59 14.81
C GLY A 124 2.73 2.55 15.24
N LEU A 125 1.74 2.35 14.38
CA LEU A 125 0.77 1.27 14.48
C LEU A 125 0.76 0.52 13.14
N ILE A 126 1.17 -0.74 13.18
CA ILE A 126 1.07 -1.68 12.07
C ILE A 126 -0.34 -2.24 12.08
N LEU A 127 -1.14 -1.80 11.13
CA LEU A 127 -2.53 -2.19 10.99
C LEU A 127 -2.62 -3.59 10.39
N ARG A 128 -3.54 -4.39 10.91
CA ARG A 128 -3.84 -5.70 10.33
C ARG A 128 -4.57 -5.57 9.00
N ASP A 129 -5.51 -4.64 8.94
CA ASP A 129 -6.33 -4.33 7.77
C ASP A 129 -6.22 -2.86 7.40
N THR A 130 -6.38 -2.53 6.11
CA THR A 130 -6.50 -1.15 5.67
C THR A 130 -7.74 -0.50 6.27
N LEU A 131 -7.60 0.69 6.87
CA LEU A 131 -8.72 1.41 7.50
C LEU A 131 -9.88 1.67 6.52
N ASN A 132 -9.60 1.84 5.22
CA ASN A 132 -10.62 2.06 4.19
C ASN A 132 -11.48 0.81 3.92
N ARG A 133 -11.01 -0.39 4.25
CA ARG A 133 -11.78 -1.63 4.12
C ARG A 133 -12.79 -1.75 5.26
N GLN A 134 -12.45 -1.26 6.45
CA GLN A 134 -13.31 -1.34 7.64
C GLN A 134 -14.56 -0.47 7.51
N THR A 135 -14.47 0.72 6.90
CA THR A 135 -15.65 1.58 6.70
C THR A 135 -16.68 0.95 5.76
N LYS A 136 -16.23 0.35 4.65
CA LYS A 136 -17.14 -0.32 3.69
C LYS A 136 -17.83 -1.55 4.28
N ALA A 137 -17.15 -2.30 5.15
CA ALA A 137 -17.74 -3.47 5.82
C ALA A 137 -18.83 -3.07 6.85
N SER A 138 -18.66 -1.92 7.52
CA SER A 138 -19.64 -1.42 8.50
C SER A 138 -20.82 -0.69 7.87
N GLU A 139 -20.67 -0.13 6.66
CA GLU A 139 -21.72 0.64 5.97
C GLU A 139 -22.85 -0.22 5.39
N SER A 140 -22.66 -1.55 5.28
CA SER A 140 -23.73 -2.46 4.84
C SER A 140 -24.84 -2.71 5.88
N LYS A 141 -24.81 -2.01 7.02
CA LYS A 141 -25.85 -2.05 8.06
C LYS A 141 -26.43 -0.69 8.49
N GLY A 142 -26.10 0.43 7.82
CA GLY A 142 -26.54 1.74 8.27
C GLY A 142 -26.69 2.78 7.17
N THR A 143 -27.92 3.02 6.76
CA THR A 143 -28.35 4.12 5.90
C THR A 143 -27.91 5.48 6.45
N LEU A 144 -27.50 6.40 5.57
CA LEU A 144 -27.50 7.87 5.75
C LEU A 144 -26.47 8.50 6.73
N ILE A 145 -25.20 8.64 6.32
CA ILE A 145 -24.37 9.80 6.73
C ILE A 145 -23.69 10.43 5.51
N ARG A 146 -24.51 10.88 4.55
CA ARG A 146 -24.14 11.98 3.63
C ARG A 146 -24.41 13.30 4.35
N LYS A 147 -23.57 13.64 5.32
CA LYS A 147 -23.40 15.02 5.82
C LYS A 147 -21.99 15.17 6.37
N LEU A 148 -21.07 15.50 5.45
CA LEU A 148 -19.72 16.00 5.70
C LEU A 148 -19.78 17.35 6.42
N GLY A 149 -20.29 17.35 7.65
CA GLY A 149 -20.27 18.48 8.56
C GLY A 149 -19.48 18.10 9.79
N VAL A 150 -18.21 18.50 9.82
CA VAL A 150 -17.45 18.98 11.01
C VAL A 150 -17.90 18.36 12.34
N GLY A 151 -17.93 17.03 12.40
CA GLY A 151 -18.03 16.28 13.63
C GLY A 151 -16.68 15.62 13.80
N THR A 152 -15.85 16.15 14.68
CA THR A 152 -14.62 15.50 15.15
C THR A 152 -15.03 14.27 15.94
N SER A 153 -15.51 13.22 15.28
CA SER A 153 -15.55 11.89 15.89
C SER A 153 -14.10 11.55 16.20
N SER A 154 -13.76 11.64 17.48
CA SER A 154 -12.42 11.32 17.97
C SER A 154 -12.08 9.90 17.52
N PHE A 155 -11.09 9.78 16.66
CA PHE A 155 -10.62 8.49 16.18
C PHE A 155 -10.11 7.68 17.38
N ASN A 156 -10.82 6.60 17.71
CA ASN A 156 -10.46 5.76 18.85
C ASN A 156 -9.37 4.77 18.44
N ILE A 157 -8.13 5.04 18.84
CA ILE A 157 -6.98 4.16 18.55
C ILE A 157 -7.19 2.76 19.13
N ASN A 158 -7.88 2.65 20.28
CA ASN A 158 -8.09 1.37 20.96
C ASN A 158 -9.06 0.43 20.24
N SER A 159 -9.87 0.92 19.31
CA SER A 159 -10.80 0.08 18.56
C SER A 159 -10.17 -0.58 17.33
N ILE A 160 -8.88 -0.31 17.06
CA ILE A 160 -8.23 -0.72 15.82
C ILE A 160 -7.33 -1.92 16.09
N ASP A 161 -7.56 -3.00 15.35
CA ASP A 161 -6.71 -4.18 15.39
C ASP A 161 -5.37 -3.86 14.69
N GLY A 162 -4.31 -3.85 15.49
CA GLY A 162 -2.99 -3.44 15.07
C GLY A 162 -1.93 -3.76 16.11
N GLN A 163 -0.67 -3.65 15.71
CA GLN A 163 0.48 -3.82 16.59
C GLN A 163 1.28 -2.53 16.66
N PHE A 164 1.54 -2.05 17.88
CA PHE A 164 2.38 -0.87 18.08
C PHE A 164 3.84 -1.18 17.75
N CYS A 165 4.52 -0.19 17.18
CA CYS A 165 5.96 -0.17 17.00
C CYS A 165 6.55 1.16 17.47
N GLU A 166 7.80 1.10 17.92
CA GLU A 166 8.53 2.30 18.33
C GLU A 166 9.19 2.90 17.10
N VAL A 167 9.05 4.21 16.93
CA VAL A 167 9.57 4.94 15.78
C VAL A 167 10.33 6.16 16.27
N SER A 168 11.52 6.39 15.73
CA SER A 168 12.24 7.64 15.89
C SER A 168 12.33 8.32 14.53
N ILE A 169 12.02 9.61 14.48
CA ILE A 169 12.09 10.43 13.28
C ILE A 169 12.99 11.61 13.60
N SER A 170 13.97 11.85 12.74
CA SER A 170 14.83 13.03 12.79
C SER A 170 14.87 13.67 11.42
N HIS A 171 15.15 14.96 11.37
CA HIS A 171 15.35 15.68 10.12
C HIS A 171 16.44 16.71 10.28
N ASP A 172 17.18 16.95 9.20
CA ASP A 172 18.03 18.11 9.01
C ASP A 172 17.43 19.00 7.90
N ASP A 173 18.24 19.88 7.31
CA ASP A 173 17.78 20.80 6.26
C ASP A 173 17.43 20.10 4.93
N ARG A 174 17.97 18.89 4.66
CA ARG A 174 17.87 18.23 3.34
C ARG A 174 17.28 16.83 3.40
N PHE A 175 17.39 16.14 4.53
CA PHE A 175 16.99 14.76 4.70
C PHE A 175 16.13 14.59 5.95
N ALA A 176 15.13 13.72 5.82
CA ALA A 176 14.44 13.13 6.94
C ALA A 176 14.91 11.68 7.09
N THR A 177 15.22 11.26 8.31
CA THR A 177 15.61 9.88 8.62
C THR A 177 14.65 9.29 9.62
N ALA A 178 14.43 7.98 9.52
CA ALA A 178 13.64 7.27 10.51
C ALA A 178 14.19 5.89 10.81
N VAL A 179 13.99 5.48 12.06
CA VAL A 179 14.27 4.13 12.55
C VAL A 179 13.00 3.59 13.18
N ALA A 180 12.65 2.36 12.83
CA ALA A 180 11.50 1.65 13.39
C ALA A 180 11.95 0.35 14.05
N MET A 181 11.45 0.10 15.24
CA MET A 181 11.59 -1.17 15.94
C MET A 181 10.21 -1.84 16.01
N VAL A 182 10.05 -2.93 15.28
CA VAL A 182 8.79 -3.65 15.19
C VAL A 182 8.91 -5.00 15.90
N PRO A 183 8.03 -5.32 16.86
CA PRO A 183 7.99 -6.64 17.46
C PRO A 183 7.64 -7.73 16.43
N SER A 184 8.20 -8.92 16.58
CA SER A 184 7.84 -10.04 15.71
C SER A 184 6.35 -10.35 15.86
N LEU A 185 5.62 -10.29 14.76
CA LEU A 185 4.22 -10.70 14.73
C LEU A 185 4.07 -12.22 14.89
N PRO A 186 3.01 -12.68 15.55
CA PRO A 186 2.69 -14.09 15.61
C PRO A 186 2.43 -14.65 14.20
N ALA A 187 2.73 -15.94 14.01
CA ALA A 187 2.59 -16.62 12.72
C ALA A 187 1.18 -16.49 12.13
N SER A 188 0.14 -16.46 12.98
CA SER A 188 -1.27 -16.31 12.58
C SER A 188 -1.58 -15.04 11.78
N TRP A 189 -0.73 -14.00 11.84
CA TRP A 189 -0.87 -12.81 11.00
C TRP A 189 -0.43 -13.06 9.55
N HIS A 190 0.45 -14.04 9.32
CA HIS A 190 0.94 -14.37 7.98
C HIS A 190 -0.07 -15.20 7.19
N ASP A 191 -0.84 -16.06 7.89
CA ASP A 191 -1.78 -16.99 7.25
C ASP A 191 -2.98 -16.29 6.60
N ARG A 192 -3.45 -15.18 7.18
CA ARG A 192 -4.59 -14.41 6.64
C ARG A 192 -4.26 -13.72 5.31
N THR A 193 -3.08 -13.12 5.18
CA THR A 193 -2.68 -12.42 3.95
C THR A 193 -2.66 -13.39 2.76
N VAL A 194 -2.24 -14.63 2.99
CA VAL A 194 -2.23 -15.67 1.95
C VAL A 194 -3.63 -16.16 1.61
N ALA A 195 -4.49 -16.37 2.62
CA ALA A 195 -5.87 -16.82 2.41
C ALA A 195 -6.71 -15.75 1.68
N GLU A 196 -6.62 -14.49 2.08
CA GLU A 196 -7.40 -13.39 1.50
C GLU A 196 -6.93 -13.01 0.09
N ASN A 197 -5.62 -13.11 -0.19
CA ASN A 197 -5.11 -12.96 -1.56
C ASN A 197 -5.62 -14.08 -2.47
N LYS A 198 -5.79 -15.31 -1.95
CA LYS A 198 -6.42 -16.41 -2.72
C LYS A 198 -7.90 -16.15 -2.98
N GLU A 199 -8.65 -15.67 -1.99
CA GLU A 199 -10.07 -15.34 -2.15
C GLU A 199 -10.30 -14.18 -3.12
N THR A 200 -9.48 -13.13 -3.04
CA THR A 200 -9.56 -11.97 -3.95
C THR A 200 -9.29 -12.39 -5.38
N ILE A 201 -8.27 -13.24 -5.61
CA ILE A 201 -7.98 -13.81 -6.94
C ILE A 201 -9.14 -14.70 -7.43
N SER A 202 -9.71 -15.54 -6.57
CA SER A 202 -10.86 -16.39 -6.95
C SER A 202 -12.17 -15.61 -7.18
N SER A 203 -12.30 -14.42 -6.61
CA SER A 203 -13.47 -13.54 -6.83
C SER A 203 -13.39 -12.83 -8.19
N ILE A 204 -12.18 -12.57 -8.67
CA ILE A 204 -11.92 -12.03 -10.01
C ILE A 204 -12.31 -13.06 -11.09
N ASP A 205 -12.17 -14.37 -10.81
CA ASP A 205 -12.57 -15.46 -11.71
C ASP A 205 -14.10 -15.59 -11.92
N ASN A 206 -14.93 -14.95 -11.08
CA ASN A 206 -16.40 -15.07 -11.13
C ASN A 206 -17.12 -13.92 -11.87
N GLY A 207 -16.44 -13.20 -12.75
CA GLY A 207 -17.10 -12.52 -13.87
C GLY A 207 -17.73 -11.15 -13.58
N ASN A 208 -17.01 -10.24 -12.93
CA ASN A 208 -17.41 -8.82 -12.95
C ASN A 208 -16.18 -7.91 -12.86
N ILE A 209 -15.53 -7.67 -14.01
CA ILE A 209 -14.41 -6.74 -14.13
C ILE A 209 -14.86 -5.59 -15.03
N GLY A 210 -14.93 -4.38 -14.45
CA GLY A 210 -14.91 -3.15 -15.23
C GLY A 210 -13.49 -2.88 -15.73
N ASP A 211 -13.39 -2.34 -16.95
CA ASP A 211 -12.21 -2.28 -17.83
C ASP A 211 -10.91 -1.64 -17.30
N SER A 212 -10.85 -1.16 -16.04
CA SER A 212 -9.69 -0.38 -15.54
C SER A 212 -8.66 -1.17 -14.73
N VAL A 213 -8.85 -2.47 -14.49
CA VAL A 213 -7.96 -3.28 -13.62
C VAL A 213 -7.03 -4.20 -14.42
N GLY A 214 -7.32 -4.43 -15.70
CA GLY A 214 -6.56 -5.36 -16.55
C GLY A 214 -5.14 -4.89 -16.91
N THR A 215 -4.90 -3.58 -16.98
CA THR A 215 -3.60 -3.02 -17.39
C THR A 215 -2.54 -3.11 -16.28
N ASP A 216 -2.91 -2.84 -15.03
CA ASP A 216 -1.95 -2.85 -13.90
C ASP A 216 -1.46 -4.28 -13.58
N LEU A 217 -2.30 -5.29 -13.80
CA LEU A 217 -1.94 -6.70 -13.59
C LEU A 217 -0.95 -7.22 -14.64
N LEU A 218 -1.04 -6.71 -15.88
CA LEU A 218 -0.10 -7.07 -16.94
C LEU A 218 1.30 -6.50 -16.68
N ASP A 219 1.39 -5.25 -16.21
CA ASP A 219 2.66 -4.60 -15.86
C ASP A 219 3.36 -5.30 -14.68
N ILE A 220 2.58 -5.75 -13.68
CA ILE A 220 3.10 -6.54 -12.55
C ILE A 220 3.65 -7.89 -13.02
N LEU A 221 2.95 -8.59 -13.92
CA LEU A 221 3.40 -9.86 -14.47
C LEU A 221 4.66 -9.73 -15.33
N GLU A 222 4.82 -8.60 -16.03
CA GLU A 222 6.00 -8.33 -16.85
C GLU A 222 7.24 -8.03 -15.98
N GLN A 223 7.07 -7.28 -14.88
CA GLN A 223 8.12 -7.09 -13.87
C GLN A 223 8.53 -8.40 -13.17
N GLU A 224 7.59 -9.30 -12.90
CA GLU A 224 7.89 -10.63 -12.34
C GLU A 224 8.68 -11.51 -13.33
N LYS A 225 8.42 -11.42 -14.64
CA LYS A 225 9.21 -12.16 -15.64
C LYS A 225 10.67 -11.67 -15.67
N GLU A 226 10.89 -10.36 -15.62
CA GLU A 226 12.23 -9.77 -15.67
C GLU A 226 13.05 -10.08 -14.41
N THR A 227 12.43 -10.01 -13.23
CA THR A 227 13.07 -10.36 -11.96
C THR A 227 13.43 -11.84 -11.88
N ASN A 228 12.57 -12.74 -12.38
CA ASN A 228 12.85 -14.17 -12.44
C ASN A 228 14.00 -14.50 -13.41
N ALA A 229 14.05 -13.87 -14.59
CA ALA A 229 15.17 -14.03 -15.52
C ALA A 229 16.51 -13.57 -14.93
N ARG A 230 16.48 -12.50 -14.12
CA ARG A 230 17.66 -11.98 -13.40
C ARG A 230 18.10 -12.88 -12.24
N LEU A 231 17.16 -13.55 -11.57
CA LEU A 231 17.44 -14.55 -10.54
C LEU A 231 18.05 -15.83 -11.13
N GLU A 232 17.54 -16.30 -12.28
CA GLU A 232 18.09 -17.47 -12.99
C GLU A 232 19.53 -17.21 -13.48
N SER A 233 19.89 -15.97 -13.85
CA SER A 233 21.26 -15.63 -14.26
C SER A 233 22.26 -15.53 -13.11
N LEU A 234 21.77 -15.35 -11.87
CA LEU A 234 22.60 -15.21 -10.66
C LEU A 234 22.89 -16.54 -9.95
N MET A 235 22.24 -17.65 -10.34
CA MET A 235 22.48 -18.94 -9.70
C MET A 235 23.71 -19.66 -10.28
N PRO A 236 24.76 -19.94 -9.47
CA PRO A 236 25.90 -20.72 -9.93
C PRO A 236 25.48 -22.16 -10.21
N LYS A 237 25.76 -22.62 -11.44
CA LYS A 237 25.50 -24.01 -11.86
C LYS A 237 26.50 -24.93 -11.13
N GLY A 238 26.06 -25.64 -10.08
CA GLY A 238 26.87 -26.75 -9.55
C GLY A 238 26.79 -27.10 -8.05
N LEU A 239 25.84 -26.59 -7.27
CA LEU A 239 25.68 -27.05 -5.88
C LEU A 239 24.46 -27.97 -5.74
N GLU A 240 24.67 -29.28 -5.68
CA GLU A 240 23.63 -30.24 -5.29
C GLU A 240 23.42 -30.18 -3.77
N VAL A 241 22.50 -29.31 -3.34
CA VAL A 241 22.04 -29.23 -1.94
C VAL A 241 20.60 -29.76 -1.89
N PRO A 242 20.17 -30.49 -0.84
CA PRO A 242 18.80 -31.01 -0.70
C PRO A 242 17.68 -29.96 -0.86
N ASP A 243 17.98 -28.68 -0.65
CA ASP A 243 17.04 -27.57 -0.88
C ASP A 243 16.81 -27.22 -2.36
N VAL A 244 17.67 -27.68 -3.27
CA VAL A 244 17.49 -27.47 -4.71
C VAL A 244 16.24 -28.18 -5.21
N LYS A 245 15.90 -29.37 -4.69
CA LYS A 245 14.64 -30.06 -5.07
C LYS A 245 13.41 -29.26 -4.67
N LYS A 246 13.40 -28.66 -3.47
CA LYS A 246 12.29 -27.80 -3.00
C LYS A 246 12.19 -26.52 -3.83
N ILE A 247 13.34 -25.92 -4.18
CA ILE A 247 13.40 -24.75 -5.06
C ILE A 247 12.89 -25.13 -6.46
N GLN A 248 13.29 -26.28 -7.00
CA GLN A 248 12.87 -26.77 -8.32
C GLN A 248 11.37 -27.08 -8.37
N GLU A 249 10.81 -27.67 -7.30
CA GLU A 249 9.38 -27.89 -7.13
C GLU A 249 8.61 -26.57 -7.08
N HIS A 250 9.12 -25.58 -6.33
CA HIS A 250 8.52 -24.25 -6.25
C HIS A 250 8.57 -23.50 -7.59
N ILE A 251 9.70 -23.58 -8.32
CA ILE A 251 9.83 -23.04 -9.68
C ILE A 251 8.86 -23.71 -10.64
N THR A 252 8.69 -25.04 -10.54
CA THR A 252 7.75 -25.79 -11.38
C THR A 252 6.30 -25.39 -11.09
N LEU A 253 5.95 -25.17 -9.82
CA LEU A 253 4.64 -24.66 -9.41
C LEU A 253 4.38 -23.24 -9.98
N LEU A 254 5.37 -22.35 -9.88
CA LEU A 254 5.30 -21.00 -10.44
C LEU A 254 5.12 -21.01 -11.96
N ARG A 255 5.83 -21.88 -12.69
CA ARG A 255 5.67 -22.06 -14.15
C ARG A 255 4.26 -22.53 -14.52
N ARG A 256 3.69 -23.47 -13.76
CA ARG A 256 2.31 -23.95 -13.99
C ARG A 256 1.30 -22.81 -13.80
N ARG A 257 1.49 -21.97 -12.78
CA ARG A 257 0.64 -20.81 -12.50
C ARG A 257 0.75 -19.74 -13.59
N ASN A 258 1.97 -19.46 -14.08
CA ASN A 258 2.18 -18.51 -15.17
C ASN A 258 1.53 -18.97 -16.48
N ASN A 259 1.64 -20.26 -16.82
CA ASN A 259 0.97 -20.80 -18.01
C ASN A 259 -0.56 -20.68 -17.92
N GLN A 260 -1.14 -20.88 -16.72
CA GLN A 260 -2.57 -20.65 -16.51
C GLN A 260 -2.95 -19.18 -16.72
N LEU A 261 -2.16 -18.24 -16.18
CA LEU A 261 -2.39 -16.81 -16.37
C LEU A 261 -2.27 -16.40 -17.85
N GLU A 262 -1.33 -16.96 -18.61
CA GLU A 262 -1.24 -16.71 -20.06
C GLU A 262 -2.46 -17.26 -20.83
N THR A 263 -2.99 -18.42 -20.44
CA THR A 263 -4.24 -18.92 -21.05
C THR A 263 -5.44 -18.02 -20.74
N PHE A 264 -5.53 -17.47 -19.52
CA PHE A 264 -6.56 -16.49 -19.17
C PHE A 264 -6.42 -15.17 -19.93
N ALA A 265 -5.19 -14.65 -20.05
CA ALA A 265 -4.93 -13.44 -20.82
C ALA A 265 -5.26 -13.60 -22.32
N ARG A 266 -5.04 -14.79 -22.89
CA ARG A 266 -5.47 -15.10 -24.26
C ARG A 266 -6.99 -15.20 -24.40
N ALA A 267 -7.67 -15.81 -23.43
CA ALA A 267 -9.13 -15.87 -23.42
C ALA A 267 -9.76 -14.46 -23.37
N ALA A 268 -9.25 -13.58 -22.50
CA ALA A 268 -9.71 -12.19 -22.40
C ALA A 268 -9.51 -11.39 -23.70
N ARG A 269 -8.38 -11.59 -24.41
CA ARG A 269 -8.16 -10.96 -25.73
C ARG A 269 -9.15 -11.45 -26.77
N LEU A 270 -9.44 -12.75 -26.81
CA LEU A 270 -10.43 -13.31 -27.72
C LEU A 270 -11.84 -12.77 -27.44
N GLU A 271 -12.23 -12.63 -26.17
CA GLU A 271 -13.51 -12.02 -25.80
C GLU A 271 -13.59 -10.55 -26.25
N GLN A 272 -12.51 -9.78 -26.11
CA GLN A 272 -12.46 -8.40 -26.58
C GLN A 272 -12.52 -8.31 -28.12
N GLU A 273 -11.82 -9.20 -28.83
CA GLU A 273 -11.89 -9.29 -30.30
C GLU A 273 -13.30 -9.69 -30.78
N ILE A 274 -13.95 -10.63 -30.10
CA ILE A 274 -15.34 -11.03 -30.38
C ILE A 274 -16.27 -9.83 -30.19
N SER A 275 -16.18 -9.14 -29.04
CA SER A 275 -17.00 -7.95 -28.76
C SER A 275 -16.81 -6.83 -29.80
N GLN A 276 -15.56 -6.55 -30.20
CA GLN A 276 -15.28 -5.58 -31.26
C GLN A 276 -15.80 -6.03 -32.63
N SER A 277 -15.77 -7.34 -32.91
CA SER A 277 -16.31 -7.88 -34.16
C SER A 277 -17.83 -7.80 -34.22
N GLU A 278 -18.53 -8.03 -33.10
CA GLU A 278 -19.98 -7.86 -32.98
C GLU A 278 -20.40 -6.39 -33.21
N GLU A 279 -19.69 -5.44 -32.59
CA GLU A 279 -19.96 -4.00 -32.79
C GLU A 279 -19.76 -3.56 -34.25
N ARG A 280 -18.77 -4.14 -34.94
CA ARG A 280 -18.54 -3.89 -36.38
C ARG A 280 -19.65 -4.46 -37.25
N LEU A 281 -20.15 -5.66 -36.93
CA LEU A 281 -21.25 -6.30 -37.67
C LEU A 281 -22.58 -5.54 -37.47
N GLU A 282 -22.85 -5.04 -36.28
CA GLU A 282 -24.02 -4.19 -36.02
C GLU A 282 -24.00 -2.90 -36.85
N LYS A 283 -22.83 -2.25 -36.99
CA LYS A 283 -22.66 -1.04 -37.81
C LYS A 283 -22.91 -1.27 -39.30
N VAL A 284 -22.75 -2.51 -39.79
CA VAL A 284 -23.00 -2.90 -41.20
C VAL A 284 -24.45 -3.40 -41.39
N GLY A 285 -25.29 -3.37 -40.35
CA GLY A 285 -26.69 -3.78 -40.43
C GLY A 285 -26.92 -5.29 -40.37
N PHE A 286 -25.89 -6.07 -40.00
CA PHE A 286 -26.03 -7.49 -39.75
C PHE A 286 -26.51 -7.73 -38.32
N LYS A 287 -27.80 -8.04 -38.16
CA LYS A 287 -28.38 -8.39 -36.85
C LYS A 287 -28.06 -9.85 -36.52
N VAL A 288 -27.08 -10.08 -35.65
CA VAL A 288 -26.75 -11.41 -35.14
C VAL A 288 -27.91 -11.90 -34.28
N ARG A 289 -28.64 -12.94 -34.73
CA ARG A 289 -29.65 -13.61 -33.88
C ARG A 289 -28.90 -14.45 -32.86
N GLY A 290 -28.80 -13.95 -31.62
CA GLY A 290 -28.13 -14.65 -30.53
C GLY A 290 -28.70 -16.04 -30.29
N VAL A 291 -27.83 -17.06 -30.37
CA VAL A 291 -28.09 -18.40 -29.84
C VAL A 291 -27.59 -18.36 -28.39
N ARG A 292 -28.49 -18.07 -27.45
CA ARG A 292 -28.23 -18.32 -26.03
C ARG A 292 -28.72 -19.72 -25.70
N SER A 293 -27.80 -20.62 -25.40
CA SER A 293 -28.04 -21.93 -24.78
C SER A 293 -27.66 -21.88 -23.31
#